data_AF-A0A922E2Q9-F1
#
_entry.id   AF-A0A922E2Q9-F1
#
_cell.length_a   1.000
_cell.length_b   1.000
_cell.length_c   1.000
_cell.angle_alpha   90.00
_cell.angle_beta   90.00
_cell.angle_gamma   90.00
#
_symmetry.space_group_name_H-M   'P 1'
#
loop_
_entity.id
_entity.type
_entity.pdbx_description
1 polymer ?
#
loop_
_entity_poly.entity_id
_entity_poly.type
_entity_poly.pdbx_seq_one_letter_code
_entity_poly.pdbx_strand_id
1 'polypeptide(L)'
;MPERFAGSSTDFKGTSFEYIPFGAGRRMCPGILFGLANIELSLAQLLYHFDWELPGRTKPEDLEMSETVGAVAARKKPLYLIATPFTPSLHDESPAAADFQI
;
A
#
# COMPACT_ATOMS: atom_id res chain seq x y z
N MET A 1 0.05 -6.80 6.89
CA MET A 1 -1.01 -7.65 6.29
C MET A 1 -2.31 -6.85 6.18
N PRO A 2 -2.70 -6.35 4.99
CA PRO A 2 -3.95 -5.61 4.76
C PRO A 2 -5.23 -6.35 5.20
N GLU A 3 -5.22 -7.67 5.12
CA GLU A 3 -6.31 -8.60 5.41
C GLU A 3 -6.83 -8.47 6.86
N ARG A 4 -6.04 -7.88 7.76
CA ARG A 4 -6.48 -7.57 9.14
C ARG A 4 -7.73 -6.68 9.21
N PHE A 5 -8.04 -5.95 8.15
CA PHE A 5 -9.25 -5.11 8.07
C PHE A 5 -10.42 -5.81 7.35
N ALA A 6 -10.17 -6.95 6.68
CA ALA A 6 -11.22 -7.67 5.98
C ALA A 6 -12.20 -8.28 6.99
N GLY A 7 -13.49 -7.89 6.88
CA GLY A 7 -14.53 -8.36 7.80
C GLY A 7 -14.44 -7.77 9.22
N SER A 8 -13.51 -6.85 9.50
CA SER A 8 -13.48 -6.14 10.77
C SER A 8 -14.47 -4.97 10.78
N SER A 9 -14.95 -4.58 11.96
CA SER A 9 -15.76 -3.39 12.15
C SER A 9 -14.93 -2.13 12.44
N THR A 10 -13.60 -2.25 12.43
CA THR A 10 -12.67 -1.16 12.73
C THR A 10 -12.70 -0.12 11.61
N ASP A 11 -13.02 1.13 11.94
CA ASP A 11 -12.97 2.25 11.00
C ASP A 11 -11.84 3.24 11.35
N PHE A 12 -11.50 4.11 10.40
CA PHE A 12 -10.53 5.20 10.61
C PHE A 12 -11.22 6.56 10.84
N LYS A 13 -12.53 6.57 11.14
CA LYS A 13 -13.36 7.77 11.31
C LYS A 13 -13.35 8.28 12.75
N GLY A 14 -12.40 7.83 13.56
CA GLY A 14 -12.23 8.25 14.95
C GLY A 14 -13.22 7.64 15.94
N THR A 15 -13.97 6.60 15.55
CA THR A 15 -14.87 5.84 16.45
C THR A 15 -14.15 4.64 17.08
N SER A 16 -13.16 4.08 16.37
CA SER A 16 -12.34 2.96 16.80
C SER A 16 -11.04 3.47 17.41
N PHE A 17 -10.93 3.50 18.75
CA PHE A 17 -9.75 4.04 19.45
C PHE A 17 -8.45 3.28 19.19
N GLU A 18 -8.55 2.02 18.76
CA GLU A 18 -7.41 1.22 18.29
C GLU A 18 -6.85 1.69 16.94
N TYR A 19 -7.60 2.51 16.18
CA TYR A 19 -7.23 2.94 14.83
C TYR A 19 -7.65 4.39 14.53
N ILE A 20 -6.79 5.35 14.90
CA ILE A 20 -7.03 6.80 14.75
C ILE A 20 -5.99 7.51 13.87
N PRO A 21 -5.71 7.04 12.63
CA PRO A 21 -4.66 7.62 11.78
C PRO A 21 -4.89 9.08 11.41
N PHE A 22 -6.15 9.55 11.46
CA PHE A 22 -6.53 10.95 11.20
C PHE A 22 -6.97 11.70 12.48
N GLY A 23 -6.72 11.13 13.66
CA GLY A 23 -7.22 11.64 14.94
C GLY A 23 -8.74 11.43 15.11
N ALA A 24 -9.32 12.13 16.09
CA ALA A 24 -10.74 12.02 16.44
C ALA A 24 -11.33 13.34 16.93
N GLY A 25 -12.66 13.44 16.94
CA GLY A 25 -13.40 14.58 17.48
C GLY A 25 -13.15 15.91 16.74
N ARG A 26 -13.22 17.03 17.47
CA ARG A 26 -13.14 18.40 16.90
C ARG A 26 -11.79 18.76 16.27
N ARG A 27 -10.75 17.96 16.48
CA ARG A 27 -9.38 18.18 15.97
C ARG A 27 -8.95 17.09 14.99
N MET A 28 -9.90 16.29 14.50
CA MET A 28 -9.66 15.31 13.43
C MET A 28 -9.14 16.03 12.18
N CYS A 29 -8.24 15.36 11.46
CA CYS A 29 -7.66 15.88 10.22
C CYS A 29 -8.78 16.17 9.20
N PRO A 30 -8.95 17.42 8.75
CA PRO A 30 -9.98 17.76 7.77
C PRO A 30 -9.65 17.20 6.37
N GLY A 31 -8.42 16.72 6.15
CA GLY A 31 -7.93 16.20 4.87
C GLY A 31 -8.16 14.70 4.64
N ILE A 32 -8.96 14.01 5.46
CA ILE A 32 -9.19 12.56 5.36
C ILE A 32 -9.60 12.09 3.96
N LEU A 33 -10.64 12.68 3.36
CA LEU A 33 -11.12 12.29 2.04
C LEU A 33 -10.11 12.62 0.94
N PHE A 34 -9.40 13.74 1.07
CA PHE A 34 -8.35 14.12 0.13
C PHE A 34 -7.18 13.14 0.18
N GLY A 35 -6.74 12.74 1.38
CA GLY A 35 -5.68 11.76 1.57
C GLY A 35 -6.05 10.40 0.98
N LEU A 36 -7.27 9.92 1.23
CA LEU A 36 -7.77 8.66 0.66
C LEU A 36 -7.79 8.69 -0.86
N ALA A 37 -8.38 9.72 -1.46
CA ALA A 37 -8.45 9.84 -2.92
C ALA A 37 -7.06 9.83 -3.58
N ASN A 38 -6.08 10.52 -2.99
CA ASN A 38 -4.71 10.53 -3.51
C ASN A 38 -4.03 9.17 -3.39
N ILE A 39 -4.17 8.49 -2.24
CA ILE A 39 -3.54 7.19 -2.01
C ILE A 39 -4.19 6.10 -2.87
N GLU A 40 -5.52 6.03 -2.91
CA GLU A 40 -6.26 5.02 -3.68
C GLU A 40 -5.94 5.13 -5.17
N LEU A 41 -6.05 6.33 -5.75
CA LEU A 41 -5.80 6.52 -7.18
C LEU A 41 -4.34 6.25 -7.54
N SER A 42 -3.39 6.81 -6.77
CA SER A 42 -1.96 6.64 -7.07
C SER A 42 -1.54 5.18 -6.93
N LEU A 43 -2.00 4.50 -5.87
CA LEU A 43 -1.67 3.10 -5.66
C LEU A 43 -2.28 2.21 -6.74
N ALA A 44 -3.54 2.44 -7.12
CA ALA A 44 -4.19 1.70 -8.20
C ALA A 44 -3.44 1.85 -9.53
N GLN A 45 -3.02 3.06 -9.87
CA GLN A 45 -2.24 3.31 -11.09
C GLN A 45 -0.87 2.61 -11.04
N LEU A 46 -0.15 2.69 -9.92
CA LEU A 46 1.16 2.05 -9.76
C LEU A 46 1.07 0.52 -9.84
N LEU A 47 0.05 -0.08 -9.23
CA LEU A 47 -0.14 -1.53 -9.22
C LEU A 47 -0.68 -2.07 -10.54
N TYR A 48 -1.52 -1.32 -11.24
CA TYR A 48 -2.14 -1.79 -12.48
C TYR A 48 -1.19 -1.70 -13.69
N HIS A 49 -0.28 -0.72 -13.71
CA HIS A 49 0.54 -0.43 -14.88
C HIS A 49 1.98 -0.97 -14.82
N PHE A 50 2.45 -1.47 -13.68
CA PHE A 50 3.84 -1.87 -13.53
C PHE A 50 4.00 -3.17 -12.75
N ASP A 51 4.89 -4.02 -13.25
CA ASP A 51 5.53 -5.08 -12.48
C ASP A 51 6.70 -4.47 -11.69
N TRP A 52 6.78 -4.84 -10.41
CA TRP A 52 7.73 -4.25 -9.46
C TRP A 52 8.77 -5.27 -9.01
N GLU A 53 10.03 -4.91 -9.14
CA GLU A 53 11.16 -5.74 -8.70
C GLU A 53 12.12 -4.95 -7.80
N LEU A 54 12.75 -5.65 -6.85
CA LEU A 54 13.84 -5.09 -6.07
C LEU A 54 15.11 -5.07 -6.90
N PRO A 55 15.92 -3.98 -6.83
CA PRO A 55 17.17 -3.94 -7.55
C PRO A 55 18.16 -5.01 -7.02
N GLY A 56 18.80 -5.71 -7.95
CA GLY A 56 19.80 -6.74 -7.64
C GLY A 56 19.19 -8.03 -7.11
N ARG A 57 19.88 -8.67 -6.16
CA ARG A 57 19.42 -9.91 -5.48
C ARG A 57 18.87 -9.62 -4.07
N THR A 58 18.41 -8.40 -3.85
CA THR A 58 17.88 -7.95 -2.54
C THR A 58 16.56 -8.67 -2.28
N LYS A 59 16.43 -9.31 -1.11
CA LYS A 59 15.16 -9.92 -0.73
C LYS A 59 14.28 -8.93 0.01
N PRO A 60 12.95 -9.12 0.03
CA PRO A 60 12.05 -8.27 0.80
C PRO A 60 12.42 -8.20 2.30
N GLU A 61 12.96 -9.28 2.86
CA GLU A 61 13.37 -9.33 4.27
C GLU A 61 14.59 -8.45 4.57
N ASP A 62 15.40 -8.13 3.56
CA ASP A 62 16.60 -7.31 3.70
C ASP A 62 16.28 -5.80 3.64
N LEU A 63 15.01 -5.43 3.42
CA LEU A 63 14.60 -4.04 3.33
C LEU A 63 14.70 -3.33 4.68
N GLU A 64 15.50 -2.27 4.74
CA GLU A 64 15.54 -1.40 5.90
C GLU A 64 14.26 -0.55 5.98
N MET A 65 13.39 -0.90 6.93
CA MET A 65 12.11 -0.24 7.21
C MET A 65 12.19 0.69 8.43
N SER A 66 13.40 1.12 8.84
CA SER A 66 13.58 2.06 9.94
C SER A 66 12.94 3.41 9.62
N GLU A 67 12.40 4.09 10.62
CA GLU A 67 11.65 5.34 10.48
C GLU A 67 12.48 6.56 10.93
N THR A 68 12.12 7.72 10.40
CA THR A 68 12.59 9.02 10.88
C THR A 68 11.70 9.47 12.03
N VAL A 69 12.30 10.16 13.02
CA VAL A 69 11.52 10.76 14.11
C VAL A 69 10.74 11.96 13.57
N GLY A 70 9.41 11.95 13.70
CA GLY A 70 8.56 13.03 13.23
C GLY A 70 7.07 12.78 13.44
N ALA A 71 6.25 13.68 12.91
CA ALA A 71 4.78 13.59 12.97
C ALA A 71 4.21 12.45 12.12
N VAL A 72 5.01 11.91 11.19
CA VAL A 72 4.65 10.78 10.32
C VAL A 72 5.76 9.74 10.42
N ALA A 73 5.39 8.47 10.40
CA ALA A 73 6.26 7.31 10.30
C ALA A 73 6.89 7.20 8.89
N ALA A 74 7.70 8.20 8.52
CA ALA A 74 8.39 8.22 7.23
C ALA A 74 9.64 7.35 7.28
N ARG A 75 9.91 6.57 6.22
CA ARG A 75 11.13 5.77 6.14
C ARG A 75 12.38 6.65 6.24
N LYS A 76 13.37 6.18 6.99
CA LYS A 76 14.68 6.81 7.14
C LYS A 76 15.49 6.78 5.86
N LYS A 77 15.35 5.70 5.08
CA LYS A 77 16.00 5.52 3.77
C LYS A 77 14.95 5.35 2.68
N PRO A 78 15.15 5.94 1.49
CA PRO A 78 14.24 5.77 0.37
C PRO A 78 14.16 4.29 -0.06
N LEU A 79 12.99 3.90 -0.57
CA LEU A 79 12.81 2.61 -1.23
C LEU A 79 13.19 2.74 -2.70
N TYR A 80 14.07 1.87 -3.17
CA TYR A 80 14.40 1.75 -4.58
C TYR A 80 13.71 0.51 -5.16
N LEU A 81 13.04 0.69 -6.30
CA LEU A 81 12.36 -0.35 -7.05
C LEU A 81 12.60 -0.14 -8.54
N ILE A 82 12.54 -1.24 -9.30
CA ILE A 82 12.49 -1.23 -10.75
C ILE A 82 11.02 -1.40 -11.16
N ALA A 83 10.53 -0.48 -11.96
CA ALA A 83 9.17 -0.52 -12.51
C ALA A 83 9.23 -0.91 -13.98
N THR A 84 8.70 -2.09 -14.32
CA THR A 84 8.58 -2.56 -15.70
C THR A 84 7.12 -2.41 -16.13
N PRO A 85 6.80 -1.73 -17.25
CA PRO A 85 5.41 -1.60 -17.69
C PRO A 85 4.75 -2.97 -17.87
N PHE A 86 3.61 -3.17 -17.20
CA PHE A 86 2.81 -4.39 -17.33
C PHE A 86 2.17 -4.43 -18.73
N THR A 87 2.39 -5.53 -19.46
CA THR A 87 1.81 -5.76 -20.79
C THR A 87 0.96 -7.05 -20.77
N PRO A 88 -0.37 -6.94 -20.85
CA PRO A 88 -1.26 -8.10 -20.72
C PRO A 88 -1.00 -9.22 -21.74
N SER A 89 -0.52 -8.87 -22.94
CA SER A 89 -0.38 -9.80 -24.07
C SER A 89 0.83 -10.73 -24.02
N LEU A 90 1.72 -10.63 -23.03
CA LEU A 90 2.90 -11.50 -22.89
C LEU A 90 2.75 -12.55 -21.77
N HIS A 91 1.69 -12.49 -20.95
CA HIS A 91 1.46 -13.39 -19.83
C HIS A 91 0.46 -14.53 -20.11
N ASP A 92 -0.15 -14.57 -21.30
CA ASP A 92 -1.17 -15.56 -21.67
C ASP A 92 -0.57 -16.88 -22.24
N GLU A 93 0.76 -17.01 -22.30
CA GLU A 93 1.45 -18.25 -22.69
C GLU A 93 2.14 -18.95 -21.50
N SER A 94 1.55 -18.91 -20.30
CA SER A 94 1.99 -19.73 -19.16
C SER A 94 0.80 -20.46 -18.53
N PRO A 95 0.78 -21.81 -18.51
CA PRO A 95 -0.41 -22.61 -18.18
C PRO A 95 -0.71 -22.72 -16.67
N ALA A 96 -0.50 -21.66 -15.88
CA ALA A 96 -0.69 -21.68 -14.43
C ALA A 96 -1.85 -20.79 -13.93
N ALA A 97 -2.64 -20.20 -14.83
CA ALA A 97 -3.79 -19.36 -14.48
C ALA A 97 -5.12 -20.14 -14.35
N ALA A 98 -5.06 -21.37 -13.84
CA ALA A 98 -6.24 -22.04 -13.28
C ALA A 98 -6.05 -22.08 -11.77
N ASP A 99 -6.74 -21.17 -11.09
CA ASP A 99 -7.34 -21.32 -9.75
C ASP A 99 -7.32 -19.99 -8.98
N PHE A 100 -8.13 -19.05 -9.46
CA PHE A 100 -8.78 -18.10 -8.57
C PHE A 100 -10.25 -18.02 -8.96
N GLN A 101 -11.02 -18.97 -8.44
CA GLN A 101 -12.47 -18.94 -8.54
C GLN A 101 -13.03 -18.25 -7.29
N ILE A 102 -13.96 -17.35 -7.57
CA ILE A 102 -14.76 -16.51 -6.67
C ILE A 102 -15.39 -17.33 -5.55
#